data_AF-A0A0D1YWE9-F1
#
_entry.id   AF-A0A0D1YWE9-F1
#
_cell.length_a   1.000
_cell.length_b   1.000
_cell.length_c   1.000
_cell.angle_alpha   90.00
_cell.angle_beta   90.00
_cell.angle_gamma   90.00
#
_symmetry.space_group_name_H-M   'P 1'
#
loop_
_entity.id
_entity.type
_entity.pdbx_description
1 polymer ?
#
loop_
_entity_poly.entity_id
_entity_poly.type
_entity_poly.pdbx_seq_one_letter_code
_entity_poly.pdbx_strand_id
1 'polypeptide(L)'
;MFIYLAYRGVQSCRKQGHDTVFEVAYYGYFLVGFGSFMFHTTLKYPWQLVDELNMIYTTCLMAYASLSYSRPANHQIALGIFFSLFCAGITVYYHYLQDPVFHQTVYALLTVFIVFRSIYSMEFSLRPSLRKSEEEHRLERKKQNLPVLSKEEQEYENKRDLDILKELWFFVVFGITVFVGGFGIWALDNTYCSTLRQWRRNIGMPWGFVLEGHGWWHLMTGLGAYCYILWAIHLRHILNGDQEHFRLVWDKIYHLPEVVRVSEPPAKGNGKIANGDMKKLN
;
A
#
# COMPACT_ATOMS: atom_id res chain seq x y z
N MET A 1 7.47 -13.56 -10.22
CA MET A 1 7.49 -12.80 -8.95
C MET A 1 6.07 -12.39 -8.52
N PHE A 2 5.39 -11.51 -9.27
CA PHE A 2 4.04 -11.02 -8.94
C PHE A 2 3.05 -12.11 -8.52
N ILE A 3 2.92 -13.17 -9.32
CA ILE A 3 1.97 -14.27 -9.05
C ILE A 3 2.23 -14.92 -7.68
N TYR A 4 3.50 -15.19 -7.37
CA TYR A 4 3.88 -15.77 -6.07
C TYR A 4 3.58 -14.83 -4.91
N LEU A 5 3.94 -13.54 -5.04
CA LEU A 5 3.70 -12.53 -4.00
C LEU A 5 2.19 -12.30 -3.78
N ALA A 6 1.40 -12.28 -4.85
CA ALA A 6 -0.05 -12.18 -4.78
C ALA A 6 -0.65 -13.36 -4.01
N TYR A 7 -0.25 -14.58 -4.35
CA TYR A 7 -0.68 -15.79 -3.67
C TYR A 7 -0.33 -15.75 -2.18
N ARG A 8 0.91 -15.40 -1.83
CA ARG A 8 1.34 -15.24 -0.44
C ARG A 8 0.54 -14.17 0.29
N GLY A 9 0.26 -13.04 -0.36
CA GLY A 9 -0.56 -11.95 0.17
C GLY A 9 -1.99 -12.39 0.48
N VAL A 10 -2.66 -13.07 -0.45
CA VAL A 10 -4.01 -13.62 -0.24
C VAL A 10 -4.03 -14.61 0.93
N GLN A 11 -3.05 -15.51 1.00
CA GLN A 11 -2.95 -16.45 2.12
C GLN A 11 -2.73 -15.74 3.46
N SER A 12 -1.89 -14.70 3.48
CA SER A 12 -1.70 -13.86 4.67
C SER A 12 -3.01 -13.20 5.10
N CYS A 13 -3.74 -12.57 4.17
CA CYS A 13 -5.03 -11.93 4.47
C CYS A 13 -6.01 -12.90 5.14
N ARG A 14 -6.13 -14.12 4.60
CA ARG A 14 -7.03 -15.15 5.12
C ARG A 14 -6.57 -15.71 6.46
N LYS A 15 -5.28 -16.04 6.59
CA LYS A 15 -4.69 -16.64 7.80
C LYS A 15 -4.72 -15.67 8.99
N GLN A 16 -4.41 -14.40 8.74
CA GLN A 16 -4.28 -13.37 9.77
C GLN A 16 -5.58 -12.59 10.00
N GLY A 17 -6.63 -12.84 9.20
CA GLY A 17 -7.93 -12.18 9.35
C GLY A 17 -7.92 -10.70 8.97
N HIS A 18 -7.16 -10.31 7.94
CA HIS A 18 -7.16 -8.92 7.44
C HIS A 18 -8.47 -8.60 6.69
N ASP A 19 -8.81 -7.31 6.59
CA ASP A 19 -10.00 -6.87 5.87
C ASP A 19 -9.99 -7.36 4.41
N THR A 20 -11.16 -7.80 3.92
CA THR A 20 -11.34 -8.41 2.59
C THR A 20 -10.92 -7.50 1.43
N VAL A 21 -10.95 -6.17 1.62
CA VAL A 21 -10.49 -5.21 0.63
C VAL A 21 -9.02 -5.43 0.22
N PHE A 22 -8.18 -5.92 1.14
CA PHE A 22 -6.78 -6.22 0.82
C PHE A 22 -6.61 -7.55 0.08
N GLU A 23 -7.51 -8.51 0.28
CA GLU A 23 -7.56 -9.69 -0.56
C GLU A 23 -7.88 -9.30 -2.01
N VAL A 24 -8.87 -8.41 -2.20
CA VAL A 24 -9.21 -7.84 -3.52
C VAL A 24 -8.01 -7.08 -4.12
N ALA A 25 -7.27 -6.32 -3.31
CA ALA A 25 -6.06 -5.64 -3.76
C ALA A 25 -4.98 -6.61 -4.25
N TYR A 26 -4.80 -7.76 -3.58
CA TYR A 26 -3.85 -8.78 -4.04
C TYR A 26 -4.31 -9.49 -5.32
N TYR A 27 -5.62 -9.65 -5.56
CA TYR A 27 -6.11 -10.09 -6.87
C TYR A 27 -5.85 -9.05 -7.97
N GLY A 28 -6.03 -7.76 -7.68
CA GLY A 28 -5.63 -6.67 -8.60
C GLY A 28 -4.14 -6.72 -8.93
N TYR A 29 -3.29 -6.87 -7.91
CA TYR A 29 -1.84 -7.05 -8.05
C TYR A 29 -1.48 -8.30 -8.88
N PHE A 30 -2.19 -9.42 -8.70
CA PHE A 30 -2.06 -10.61 -9.54
C PHE A 30 -2.38 -10.29 -11.01
N LEU A 31 -3.49 -9.58 -11.27
CA LEU A 31 -3.93 -9.24 -12.63
C LEU A 31 -2.94 -8.33 -13.35
N VAL A 32 -2.31 -7.39 -12.64
CA VAL A 32 -1.18 -6.59 -13.18
C VAL A 32 -0.05 -7.52 -13.62
N GLY A 33 0.43 -8.39 -12.73
CA GLY A 33 1.54 -9.28 -13.05
C GLY A 33 1.22 -10.30 -14.15
N PHE A 34 -0.01 -10.82 -14.17
CA PHE A 34 -0.47 -11.75 -15.21
C PHE A 34 -0.64 -11.04 -16.56
N GLY A 35 -1.27 -9.86 -16.57
CA GLY A 35 -1.40 -9.01 -17.76
C GLY A 35 -0.04 -8.70 -18.37
N SER A 36 0.91 -8.26 -17.54
CA SER A 36 2.28 -7.98 -17.96
C SER A 36 2.98 -9.19 -18.55
N PHE A 37 2.86 -10.36 -17.93
CA PHE A 37 3.41 -11.61 -18.48
C PHE A 37 2.80 -11.94 -19.85
N MET A 38 1.48 -11.85 -20.00
CA MET A 38 0.80 -12.12 -21.26
C MET A 38 1.16 -11.09 -22.34
N PHE A 39 1.30 -9.82 -21.98
CA PHE A 39 1.73 -8.79 -22.91
C PHE A 39 3.16 -9.02 -23.36
N HIS A 40 4.11 -9.24 -22.46
CA HIS A 40 5.52 -9.42 -22.82
C HIS A 40 5.82 -10.73 -23.56
N THR A 41 4.97 -11.74 -23.44
CA THR A 41 5.10 -12.99 -24.21
C THR A 41 4.45 -12.91 -25.59
N THR A 42 3.49 -12.00 -25.81
CA THR A 42 2.69 -11.97 -27.07
C THR A 42 2.82 -10.69 -27.87
N LEU A 43 3.15 -9.57 -27.22
CA LEU A 43 3.16 -8.20 -27.75
C LEU A 43 1.83 -7.79 -28.42
N LYS A 44 0.70 -8.32 -27.92
CA LYS A 44 -0.63 -8.04 -28.46
C LYS A 44 -1.32 -6.93 -27.67
N TYR A 45 -1.91 -6.00 -28.39
CA TYR A 45 -2.61 -4.83 -27.82
C TYR A 45 -3.68 -5.16 -26.75
N PRO A 46 -4.53 -6.20 -26.89
CA PRO A 46 -5.46 -6.56 -25.82
C PRO A 46 -4.77 -6.88 -24.49
N TRP A 47 -3.61 -7.56 -24.53
CA TRP A 47 -2.84 -7.84 -23.32
C TRP A 47 -2.11 -6.61 -22.78
N GLN A 48 -1.72 -5.67 -23.65
CA GLN A 48 -1.21 -4.37 -23.22
C GLN A 48 -2.24 -3.61 -22.37
N LEU A 49 -3.51 -3.59 -22.82
CA LEU A 49 -4.60 -2.99 -22.06
C LEU A 49 -4.78 -3.66 -20.70
N VAL A 50 -4.71 -5.00 -20.65
CA VAL A 50 -4.81 -5.74 -19.38
C VAL A 50 -3.63 -5.44 -18.45
N ASP A 51 -2.41 -5.30 -18.97
CA ASP A 51 -1.24 -4.90 -18.17
C ASP A 51 -1.42 -3.49 -17.58
N GLU A 52 -1.58 -2.50 -18.47
CA GLU A 52 -1.55 -1.08 -18.12
C GLU A 52 -2.80 -0.65 -17.33
N LEU A 53 -4.01 -1.02 -17.77
CA LEU A 53 -5.22 -0.56 -17.09
C LEU A 53 -5.40 -1.17 -15.69
N ASN A 54 -4.97 -2.42 -15.47
CA ASN A 54 -5.04 -3.03 -14.14
C ASN A 54 -4.13 -2.32 -13.13
N MET A 55 -3.06 -1.65 -13.57
CA MET A 55 -2.27 -0.80 -12.68
C MET A 55 -3.13 0.33 -12.10
N ILE A 56 -3.90 1.01 -12.95
CA ILE A 56 -4.80 2.09 -12.53
C ILE A 56 -5.93 1.54 -11.65
N TYR A 57 -6.57 0.44 -12.05
CA TYR A 57 -7.68 -0.15 -11.29
C TYR A 57 -7.24 -0.57 -9.89
N THR A 58 -6.07 -1.20 -9.78
CA THR A 58 -5.52 -1.62 -8.48
C THR A 58 -5.21 -0.42 -7.60
N THR A 59 -4.65 0.66 -8.16
CA THR A 59 -4.42 1.89 -7.40
C THR A 59 -5.74 2.55 -6.99
N CYS A 60 -6.78 2.52 -7.83
CA CYS A 60 -8.13 3.00 -7.48
C CYS A 60 -8.77 2.16 -6.36
N LEU A 61 -8.59 0.83 -6.35
CA LEU A 61 -9.03 -0.04 -5.26
C LEU A 61 -8.34 0.32 -3.94
N MET A 62 -7.04 0.59 -3.98
CA MET A 62 -6.30 1.05 -2.80
C MET A 62 -6.73 2.46 -2.36
N ALA A 63 -7.02 3.35 -3.31
CA ALA A 63 -7.56 4.67 -3.03
C ALA A 63 -8.95 4.59 -2.36
N TYR A 64 -9.81 3.72 -2.88
CA TYR A 64 -11.08 3.40 -2.26
C TYR A 64 -10.88 2.88 -0.83
N ALA A 65 -10.01 1.89 -0.61
CA ALA A 65 -9.75 1.32 0.71
C ALA A 65 -9.30 2.39 1.73
N SER A 66 -8.48 3.34 1.30
CA SER A 66 -8.00 4.44 2.14
C SER A 66 -9.08 5.49 2.43
N LEU A 67 -9.79 5.95 1.39
CA LEU A 67 -10.74 7.07 1.50
C LEU A 67 -12.10 6.68 2.09
N SER A 68 -12.53 5.44 1.87
CA SER A 68 -13.79 4.90 2.41
C SER A 68 -13.71 4.53 3.89
N TYR A 69 -12.50 4.44 4.45
CA TYR A 69 -12.30 4.01 5.82
C TYR A 69 -13.02 4.91 6.83
N SER A 70 -13.72 4.29 7.78
CA SER A 70 -14.51 4.96 8.82
C SER A 70 -15.52 5.99 8.26
N ARG A 71 -15.92 5.86 6.99
CA ARG A 71 -16.96 6.71 6.37
C ARG A 71 -18.32 6.03 6.44
N PRO A 72 -19.42 6.79 6.50
CA PRO A 72 -20.76 6.20 6.46
C PRO A 72 -21.04 5.54 5.10
N ALA A 73 -21.97 4.58 5.06
CA ALA A 73 -22.22 3.73 3.89
C ALA A 73 -22.51 4.53 2.59
N ASN A 74 -23.23 5.64 2.69
CA ASN A 74 -23.52 6.51 1.54
C ASN A 74 -22.23 7.08 0.89
N HIS A 75 -21.25 7.47 1.70
CA HIS A 75 -19.96 7.98 1.22
C HIS A 75 -19.12 6.85 0.62
N GLN A 76 -19.15 5.66 1.22
CA GLN A 76 -18.46 4.50 0.65
C GLN A 76 -19.06 4.13 -0.71
N ILE A 77 -20.38 4.10 -0.85
CA ILE A 77 -21.06 3.84 -2.13
C ILE A 77 -20.71 4.93 -3.15
N ALA A 78 -20.76 6.20 -2.77
CA ALA A 78 -20.41 7.31 -3.65
C ALA A 78 -18.96 7.21 -4.16
N LEU A 79 -18.01 6.89 -3.28
CA LEU A 79 -16.61 6.65 -3.67
C LEU A 79 -16.47 5.44 -4.61
N GLY A 80 -17.21 4.35 -4.34
CA GLY A 80 -17.22 3.17 -5.20
C GLY A 80 -17.73 3.47 -6.61
N ILE A 81 -18.84 4.22 -6.72
CA ILE A 81 -19.39 4.69 -7.99
C ILE A 81 -18.38 5.61 -8.68
N PHE A 82 -17.81 6.58 -7.97
CA PHE A 82 -16.82 7.50 -8.51
C PHE A 82 -15.61 6.76 -9.10
N PHE A 83 -14.98 5.85 -8.35
CA PHE A 83 -13.82 5.11 -8.85
C PHE A 83 -14.17 4.16 -10.00
N SER A 84 -15.37 3.60 -10.02
CA SER A 84 -15.84 2.77 -11.13
C SER A 84 -16.01 3.58 -12.42
N LEU A 85 -16.67 4.75 -12.33
CA LEU A 85 -16.82 5.67 -13.46
C LEU A 85 -15.47 6.25 -13.90
N PHE A 86 -14.59 6.56 -12.97
CA PHE A 86 -13.23 7.01 -13.26
C PHE A 86 -12.47 5.93 -14.04
N CYS A 87 -12.45 4.68 -13.57
CA CYS A 87 -11.79 3.58 -14.28
C CYS A 87 -12.39 3.37 -15.68
N ALA A 88 -13.71 3.38 -15.82
CA ALA A 88 -14.39 3.26 -17.11
C ALA A 88 -14.03 4.42 -18.06
N GLY A 89 -14.02 5.65 -17.57
CA GLY A 89 -13.65 6.84 -18.34
C GLY A 89 -12.20 6.80 -18.82
N ILE A 90 -11.26 6.48 -17.91
CA ILE A 90 -9.85 6.27 -18.26
C ILE A 90 -9.69 5.18 -19.31
N THR A 91 -10.43 4.07 -19.18
CA THR A 91 -10.38 2.95 -20.13
C THR A 91 -10.81 3.36 -21.52
N VAL A 92 -11.99 3.99 -21.64
CA VAL A 92 -12.53 4.43 -22.93
C VAL A 92 -11.60 5.45 -23.57
N TYR A 93 -11.13 6.43 -22.79
CA TYR A 93 -10.26 7.47 -23.32
C TYR A 93 -8.88 6.94 -23.70
N TYR A 94 -8.30 6.05 -22.89
CA TYR A 94 -7.01 5.43 -23.21
C TYR A 94 -7.11 4.50 -24.43
N HIS A 95 -8.18 3.73 -24.55
CA HIS A 95 -8.42 2.89 -25.71
C HIS A 95 -8.56 3.71 -27.01
N TYR A 96 -9.15 4.91 -26.92
CA TYR A 96 -9.28 5.83 -28.04
C TYR A 96 -7.96 6.53 -28.39
N LEU A 97 -7.25 7.08 -27.40
CA LEU A 97 -5.99 7.81 -27.63
C LEU A 97 -4.82 6.90 -28.01
N GLN A 98 -4.72 5.73 -27.37
CA GLN A 98 -3.61 4.78 -27.50
C GLN A 98 -2.22 5.39 -27.21
N ASP A 99 -2.19 6.48 -26.44
CA ASP A 99 -0.95 7.19 -26.06
C ASP A 99 -0.47 6.74 -24.67
N PRO A 100 0.64 5.98 -24.56
CA PRO A 100 1.13 5.48 -23.27
C PRO A 100 1.51 6.61 -22.28
N VAL A 101 1.80 7.82 -22.75
CA VAL A 101 2.13 8.96 -21.88
C VAL A 101 0.91 9.39 -21.04
N PHE A 102 -0.29 9.30 -21.62
CA PHE A 102 -1.53 9.56 -20.89
C PHE A 102 -1.69 8.60 -19.71
N HIS A 103 -1.55 7.29 -19.96
CA HIS A 103 -1.62 6.26 -18.92
C HIS A 103 -0.58 6.51 -17.81
N GLN A 104 0.68 6.72 -18.19
CA GLN A 104 1.78 6.95 -17.26
C GLN A 104 1.50 8.15 -16.35
N THR A 105 0.99 9.24 -16.92
CA THR A 105 0.66 10.46 -16.18
C THR A 105 -0.45 10.22 -15.17
N VAL A 106 -1.56 9.58 -15.59
CA VAL A 106 -2.69 9.26 -14.71
C VAL A 106 -2.25 8.33 -13.58
N TYR A 107 -1.51 7.28 -13.91
CA TYR A 107 -1.01 6.33 -12.92
C TYR A 107 -0.06 6.98 -11.92
N ALA A 108 0.88 7.83 -12.38
CA ALA A 108 1.81 8.54 -11.51
C ALA A 108 1.10 9.49 -10.56
N LEU A 109 0.17 10.32 -11.05
CA LEU A 109 -0.58 11.26 -10.21
C LEU A 109 -1.42 10.53 -9.15
N LEU A 110 -2.11 9.46 -9.55
CA LEU A 110 -2.92 8.67 -8.63
C LEU A 110 -2.06 7.97 -7.55
N THR A 111 -0.90 7.43 -7.94
CA THR A 111 0.04 6.77 -7.02
C THR A 111 0.64 7.76 -6.04
N VAL A 112 1.09 8.93 -6.52
CA VAL A 112 1.60 10.02 -5.66
C VAL A 112 0.54 10.43 -4.66
N PHE A 113 -0.68 10.73 -5.13
CA PHE A 113 -1.80 11.12 -4.27
C PHE A 113 -2.03 10.09 -3.15
N ILE A 114 -2.10 8.79 -3.49
CA ILE A 114 -2.45 7.79 -2.48
C ILE A 114 -1.33 7.51 -1.50
N VAL A 115 -0.07 7.58 -1.93
CA VAL A 115 1.10 7.47 -1.03
C VAL A 115 1.10 8.63 -0.04
N PHE A 116 0.98 9.88 -0.50
CA PHE A 116 0.93 11.04 0.39
C PHE A 116 -0.25 10.99 1.35
N ARG A 117 -1.43 10.60 0.87
CA ARG A 117 -2.62 10.41 1.71
C ARG A 117 -2.41 9.35 2.79
N SER A 118 -1.70 8.27 2.49
CA SER A 118 -1.41 7.19 3.42
C SER A 118 -0.33 7.59 4.44
N ILE A 119 0.71 8.33 4.02
CA ILE A 119 1.71 8.94 4.92
C ILE A 119 1.00 9.89 5.89
N TYR A 120 0.14 10.77 5.38
CA TYR A 120 -0.65 11.68 6.22
C TYR A 120 -1.48 10.91 7.26
N SER A 121 -2.16 9.84 6.85
CA SER A 121 -2.96 9.01 7.77
C SER A 121 -2.11 8.38 8.86
N MET A 122 -0.96 7.82 8.48
CA MET A 122 -0.01 7.18 9.39
C MET A 122 0.51 8.18 10.42
N GLU A 123 1.00 9.32 9.96
CA GLU A 123 1.55 10.39 10.81
C GLU A 123 0.52 10.90 11.80
N PHE A 124 -0.70 11.19 11.34
CA PHE A 124 -1.75 11.72 12.21
C PHE A 124 -2.26 10.71 13.24
N SER A 125 -2.14 9.40 12.95
CA SER A 125 -2.62 8.34 13.83
C SER A 125 -1.60 7.95 14.91
N LEU A 126 -0.29 8.03 14.59
CA LEU A 126 0.78 7.54 15.47
C LEU A 126 1.57 8.65 16.17
N ARG A 127 1.76 9.82 15.54
CA ARG A 127 2.63 10.86 16.12
C ARG A 127 1.95 11.54 17.31
N PRO A 128 2.54 11.51 18.52
CA PRO A 128 1.91 12.07 19.73
C PRO A 128 1.53 13.55 19.63
N SER A 129 2.37 14.36 18.95
CA SER A 129 2.11 15.79 18.75
C SER A 129 0.89 16.04 17.85
N LEU A 130 0.70 15.25 16.79
CA LEU A 130 -0.43 15.38 15.87
C LEU A 130 -1.72 14.82 16.46
N ARG A 131 -1.62 13.70 17.18
CA ARG A 131 -2.75 13.09 17.90
C ARG A 131 -3.17 13.87 19.15
N LYS A 132 -2.36 14.83 19.59
CA LYS A 132 -2.54 15.56 20.85
C LYS A 132 -2.57 14.63 22.07
N SER A 133 -1.61 13.71 22.15
CA SER A 133 -1.49 12.74 23.25
C SER A 133 -0.28 12.96 24.16
N GLU A 134 0.43 14.08 24.00
CA GLU A 134 1.51 14.50 24.90
C GLU A 134 0.99 14.89 26.30
N GLU A 135 1.91 14.99 27.27
CA GLU A 135 1.57 15.28 28.67
C GLU A 135 0.82 16.61 28.82
N GLU A 136 1.20 17.64 28.05
CA GLU A 136 0.50 18.92 28.02
C GLU A 136 -0.99 18.74 27.66
N HIS A 137 -1.27 18.01 26.57
CA HIS A 137 -2.62 17.72 26.13
C HIS A 137 -3.42 16.88 27.13
N ARG A 138 -2.75 15.96 27.85
CA ARG A 138 -3.37 15.18 28.93
C ARG A 138 -3.76 16.09 30.10
N LEU A 139 -2.89 17.01 30.50
CA LEU A 139 -3.16 17.99 31.55
C LEU A 139 -4.28 18.96 31.15
N GLU A 140 -4.32 19.39 29.90
CA GLU A 140 -5.43 20.22 29.36
C GLU A 140 -6.77 19.49 29.42
N ARG A 141 -6.84 18.22 28.98
CA ARG A 141 -8.06 17.42 29.09
C ARG A 141 -8.49 17.19 30.53
N LYS A 142 -7.53 16.97 31.43
CA LYS A 142 -7.79 16.86 32.88
C LYS A 142 -8.37 18.16 33.45
N LYS A 143 -7.85 19.34 33.04
CA LYS A 143 -8.41 20.65 33.42
C LYS A 143 -9.84 20.84 32.92
N GLN A 144 -10.18 20.24 31.77
CA GLN A 144 -11.53 20.27 31.19
C GLN A 144 -12.46 19.19 31.76
N ASN A 145 -12.05 18.44 32.80
CA ASN A 145 -12.80 17.32 33.37
C ASN A 145 -13.17 16.22 32.35
N LEU A 146 -12.37 16.07 31.30
CA LEU A 146 -12.52 14.99 30.33
C LEU A 146 -11.84 13.71 30.84
N PRO A 147 -12.28 12.51 30.39
CA PRO A 147 -11.60 11.26 30.69
C PRO A 147 -10.15 11.31 30.20
N VAL A 148 -9.21 10.93 31.05
CA VAL A 148 -7.79 10.85 30.72
C VAL A 148 -7.22 9.52 31.17
N LEU A 149 -6.31 8.98 30.37
CA LEU A 149 -5.49 7.84 30.77
C LEU A 149 -4.55 8.23 31.93
N SER A 150 -4.07 7.23 32.65
CA SER A 150 -2.96 7.45 33.58
C SER A 150 -1.73 7.93 32.81
N LYS A 151 -0.82 8.60 33.52
CA LYS A 151 0.42 9.10 32.90
C LYS A 151 1.25 7.94 32.33
N GLU A 152 1.34 6.83 33.06
CA GLU A 152 2.10 5.64 32.70
C GLU A 152 1.52 4.97 31.43
N GLU A 153 0.20 4.81 31.36
CA GLU A 153 -0.48 4.27 30.17
C GLU A 153 -0.28 5.17 28.95
N GLN A 154 -0.44 6.49 29.12
CA GLN A 154 -0.27 7.42 28.00
C GLN A 154 1.17 7.44 27.46
N GLU A 155 2.16 7.37 28.35
CA GLU A 155 3.57 7.31 28.00
C GLU A 155 3.91 5.98 27.30
N TYR A 156 3.35 4.86 27.77
CA TYR A 156 3.45 3.57 27.11
C TYR A 156 2.89 3.60 25.68
N GLU A 157 1.67 4.09 25.49
CA GLU A 157 1.05 4.18 24.16
C GLU A 157 1.86 5.07 23.21
N ASN A 158 2.31 6.24 23.69
CA ASN A 158 3.11 7.15 22.88
C ASN A 158 4.46 6.53 22.48
N LYS A 159 5.12 5.81 23.40
CA LYS A 159 6.38 5.12 23.09
C LYS A 159 6.18 4.02 22.06
N ARG A 160 5.19 3.14 22.27
CA ARG A 160 4.82 2.08 21.34
C ARG A 160 4.55 2.64 19.94
N ASP A 161 3.73 3.69 19.85
CA ASP A 161 3.31 4.25 18.56
C ASP A 161 4.45 4.98 17.83
N LEU A 162 5.37 5.60 18.57
CA LEU A 162 6.59 6.16 18.00
C LEU A 162 7.52 5.08 17.46
N ASP A 163 7.62 3.93 18.13
CA ASP A 163 8.44 2.81 17.66
C ASP A 163 7.82 2.17 16.40
N ILE A 164 6.49 1.98 16.37
CA ILE A 164 5.75 1.57 15.15
C ILE A 164 5.97 2.58 14.03
N LEU A 165 5.90 3.88 14.31
CA LEU A 165 6.09 4.93 13.31
C LEU A 165 7.49 4.88 12.68
N LYS A 166 8.54 4.61 13.46
CA LYS A 166 9.91 4.42 12.93
C LYS A 166 10.01 3.21 12.01
N GLU A 167 9.43 2.07 12.43
CA GLU A 167 9.40 0.84 11.63
C GLU A 167 8.67 1.06 10.30
N LEU A 168 7.52 1.72 10.35
CA LEU A 168 6.75 2.05 9.15
C LEU A 168 7.47 3.02 8.23
N TRP A 169 8.16 4.04 8.76
CA TRP A 169 8.96 4.95 7.93
C TRP A 169 10.10 4.24 7.23
N PHE A 170 10.79 3.33 7.91
CA PHE A 170 11.82 2.50 7.27
C PHE A 170 11.22 1.72 6.10
N PHE A 171 10.06 1.09 6.32
CA PHE A 171 9.37 0.32 5.29
C PHE A 171 8.86 1.18 4.11
N VAL A 172 8.34 2.39 4.39
CA VAL A 172 7.90 3.36 3.39
C VAL A 172 9.08 3.87 2.55
N VAL A 173 10.18 4.27 3.19
CA VAL A 173 11.39 4.73 2.49
C VAL A 173 11.97 3.62 1.63
N PHE A 174 12.03 2.39 2.14
CA PHE A 174 12.44 1.23 1.36
C PHE A 174 11.54 1.03 0.14
N GLY A 175 10.21 0.98 0.33
CA GLY A 175 9.25 0.77 -0.75
C GLY A 175 9.31 1.86 -1.83
N ILE A 176 9.38 3.15 -1.42
CA ILE A 176 9.50 4.29 -2.35
C ILE A 176 10.82 4.22 -3.11
N THR A 177 11.93 3.93 -2.43
CA THR A 177 13.27 3.84 -3.05
C THR A 177 13.31 2.74 -4.10
N VAL A 178 12.76 1.56 -3.78
CA VAL A 178 12.68 0.44 -4.73
C VAL A 178 11.77 0.82 -5.91
N PHE A 179 10.60 1.41 -5.67
CA PHE A 179 9.67 1.76 -6.74
C PHE A 179 10.23 2.84 -7.69
N VAL A 180 10.73 3.95 -7.13
CA VAL A 180 11.33 5.06 -7.89
C VAL A 180 12.64 4.63 -8.54
N GLY A 181 13.45 3.81 -7.87
CA GLY A 181 14.66 3.23 -8.45
C GLY A 181 14.36 2.37 -9.67
N GLY A 182 13.31 1.55 -9.61
CA GLY A 182 12.79 0.84 -10.76
C GLY A 182 12.42 1.80 -11.89
N PHE A 183 11.67 2.88 -11.59
CA PHE A 183 11.25 3.87 -12.59
C PHE A 183 12.42 4.55 -13.26
N GLY A 184 13.46 4.86 -12.49
CA GLY A 184 14.72 5.40 -13.00
C GLY A 184 15.39 4.42 -13.97
N ILE A 185 15.46 3.14 -13.63
CA ILE A 185 16.04 2.11 -14.53
C ILE A 185 15.21 1.97 -15.81
N TRP A 186 13.89 1.97 -15.72
CA TRP A 186 13.01 1.96 -16.89
C TRP A 186 13.25 3.18 -17.79
N ALA A 187 13.37 4.38 -17.21
CA ALA A 187 13.63 5.60 -17.98
C ALA A 187 15.00 5.57 -18.68
N LEU A 188 16.03 5.03 -18.01
CA LEU A 188 17.34 4.80 -18.61
C LEU A 188 17.28 3.77 -19.75
N ASP A 189 16.52 2.69 -19.58
CA ASP A 189 16.37 1.64 -20.59
C ASP A 189 15.70 2.18 -21.87
N ASN A 190 14.70 3.05 -21.72
CA ASN A 190 14.07 3.73 -22.86
C ASN A 190 15.04 4.72 -23.55
N THR A 191 15.79 5.51 -22.77
CA THR A 191 16.67 6.56 -23.31
C THR A 191 17.91 5.98 -23.99
N TYR A 192 18.51 4.93 -23.42
CA TYR A 192 19.77 4.33 -23.88
C TYR A 192 19.57 2.97 -24.55
N CYS A 193 18.36 2.69 -25.04
CA CYS A 193 17.97 1.39 -25.60
C CYS A 193 18.96 0.84 -26.63
N SER A 194 19.41 1.64 -27.61
CA SER A 194 20.35 1.18 -28.64
C SER A 194 21.68 0.70 -28.04
N THR A 195 22.20 1.43 -27.06
CA THR A 195 23.48 1.17 -26.39
C THR A 195 23.39 -0.07 -25.51
N LEU A 196 22.37 -0.14 -24.64
CA LEU A 196 22.16 -1.27 -23.74
C LEU A 196 21.91 -2.57 -24.50
N ARG A 197 21.17 -2.51 -25.63
CA ARG A 197 20.96 -3.67 -26.50
C ARG A 197 22.24 -4.16 -27.15
N GLN A 198 23.14 -3.26 -27.55
CA GLN A 198 24.43 -3.63 -28.12
C GLN A 198 25.33 -4.27 -27.05
N TRP A 199 25.42 -3.67 -25.87
CA TRP A 199 26.19 -4.22 -24.76
C TRP A 199 25.69 -5.60 -24.34
N ARG A 200 24.38 -5.79 -24.23
CA ARG A 200 23.75 -7.09 -23.93
C ARG A 200 24.15 -8.17 -24.93
N ARG A 201 24.17 -7.85 -26.23
CA ARG A 201 24.59 -8.79 -27.29
C ARG A 201 26.07 -9.13 -27.20
N ASN A 202 26.92 -8.17 -26.86
CA ASN A 202 28.36 -8.38 -26.74
C ASN A 202 28.73 -9.18 -25.48
N ILE A 203 28.05 -8.93 -24.36
CA ILE A 203 28.29 -9.63 -23.09
C ILE A 203 27.78 -11.08 -23.14
N GLY A 204 26.64 -11.32 -23.81
CA GLY A 204 26.05 -12.65 -23.92
C GLY A 204 25.47 -13.17 -22.60
N MET A 205 24.99 -14.42 -22.60
CA MET A 205 24.34 -15.03 -21.44
C MET A 205 25.34 -15.69 -20.49
N PRO A 206 25.11 -15.68 -19.16
CA PRO A 206 23.91 -15.20 -18.47
C PRO A 206 23.92 -13.69 -18.12
N TRP A 207 25.08 -13.03 -18.21
CA TRP A 207 25.26 -11.66 -17.71
C TRP A 207 24.48 -10.59 -18.48
N GLY A 208 24.05 -10.89 -19.71
CA GLY A 208 23.15 -10.05 -20.49
C GLY A 208 21.83 -9.74 -19.79
N PHE A 209 21.34 -10.62 -18.90
CA PHE A 209 20.13 -10.37 -18.09
C PHE A 209 20.27 -9.14 -17.18
N VAL A 210 21.48 -8.81 -16.74
CA VAL A 210 21.71 -7.65 -15.87
C VAL A 210 21.38 -6.33 -16.59
N LEU A 211 21.51 -6.32 -17.92
CA LEU A 211 21.22 -5.15 -18.75
C LEU A 211 19.76 -5.08 -19.23
N GLU A 212 18.88 -5.98 -18.80
CA GLU A 212 17.44 -5.92 -19.09
C GLU A 212 16.75 -4.93 -18.14
N GLY A 213 16.91 -3.63 -18.40
CA GLY A 213 16.37 -2.57 -17.54
C GLY A 213 14.85 -2.69 -17.33
N HIS A 214 14.10 -2.95 -18.39
CA HIS A 214 12.66 -3.21 -18.31
C HIS A 214 12.30 -4.43 -17.44
N GLY A 215 13.16 -5.45 -17.39
CA GLY A 215 13.00 -6.60 -16.50
C GLY A 215 13.16 -6.21 -15.03
N TRP A 216 14.18 -5.42 -14.71
CA TRP A 216 14.40 -4.89 -13.36
C TRP A 216 13.28 -3.96 -12.90
N TRP A 217 12.75 -3.13 -13.80
CA TRP A 217 11.57 -2.30 -13.54
C TRP A 217 10.41 -3.12 -12.97
N HIS A 218 10.07 -4.23 -13.60
CA HIS A 218 8.99 -5.12 -13.14
C HIS A 218 9.28 -5.74 -11.78
N LEU A 219 10.52 -6.17 -11.53
CA LEU A 219 10.91 -6.73 -10.23
C LEU A 219 10.82 -5.69 -9.12
N MET A 220 11.31 -4.48 -9.38
CA MET A 220 11.37 -3.42 -8.38
C MET A 220 9.99 -2.82 -8.10
N THR A 221 9.24 -2.43 -9.13
CA THR A 221 7.88 -1.88 -8.90
C THR A 221 6.92 -2.92 -8.36
N GLY A 222 7.04 -4.18 -8.79
CA GLY A 222 6.26 -5.27 -8.22
C GLY A 222 6.54 -5.47 -6.74
N LEU A 223 7.81 -5.37 -6.31
CA LEU A 223 8.15 -5.42 -4.88
C LEU A 223 7.64 -4.17 -4.14
N GLY A 224 7.83 -2.97 -4.72
CA GLY A 224 7.35 -1.72 -4.14
C GLY A 224 5.82 -1.69 -3.94
N ALA A 225 5.06 -2.17 -4.92
CA ALA A 225 3.60 -2.30 -4.82
C ALA A 225 3.18 -3.35 -3.79
N TYR A 226 3.90 -4.46 -3.67
CA TYR A 226 3.67 -5.45 -2.60
C TYR A 226 3.91 -4.84 -1.20
N CYS A 227 5.02 -4.12 -1.02
CA CYS A 227 5.30 -3.37 0.20
C CYS A 227 4.20 -2.34 0.49
N TYR A 228 3.72 -1.62 -0.51
CA TYR A 228 2.64 -0.67 -0.32
C TYR A 228 1.34 -1.32 0.18
N ILE A 229 0.92 -2.47 -0.39
CA ILE A 229 -0.28 -3.19 0.08
C ILE A 229 -0.09 -3.66 1.53
N LEU A 230 1.08 -4.23 1.88
CA LEU A 230 1.39 -4.63 3.26
C LEU A 230 1.38 -3.45 4.23
N TRP A 231 1.96 -2.33 3.83
CA TRP A 231 1.94 -1.10 4.62
C TRP A 231 0.50 -0.63 4.86
N ALA A 232 -0.34 -0.66 3.82
CA ALA A 232 -1.75 -0.31 3.94
C ALA A 232 -2.53 -1.26 4.87
N ILE A 233 -2.21 -2.56 4.87
CA ILE A 233 -2.75 -3.53 5.84
C ILE A 233 -2.37 -3.14 7.26
N HIS A 234 -1.08 -2.88 7.52
CA HIS A 234 -0.62 -2.50 8.85
C HIS A 234 -1.27 -1.19 9.31
N LEU A 235 -1.35 -0.21 8.41
CA LEU A 235 -2.02 1.07 8.65
C LEU A 235 -3.51 0.89 8.95
N ARG A 236 -4.21 -0.07 8.31
CA ARG A 236 -5.61 -0.37 8.66
C ARG A 236 -5.74 -0.83 10.10
N HIS A 237 -4.87 -1.73 10.57
CA HIS A 237 -4.91 -2.21 11.96
C HIS A 237 -4.63 -1.07 12.95
N ILE A 238 -3.68 -0.19 12.63
CA ILE A 238 -3.42 1.02 13.43
C ILE A 238 -4.66 1.91 13.51
N LEU A 239 -5.32 2.14 12.37
CA LEU A 239 -6.52 2.96 12.31
C LEU A 239 -7.71 2.34 13.08
N ASN A 240 -7.75 1.01 13.21
CA ASN A 240 -8.74 0.29 14.01
C ASN A 240 -8.40 0.28 15.52
N GLY A 241 -7.18 0.67 15.91
CA GLY A 241 -6.70 0.59 17.29
C GLY A 241 -6.10 -0.79 17.67
N ASP A 242 -5.81 -1.64 16.69
CA ASP A 242 -5.36 -3.02 16.90
C ASP A 242 -3.82 -3.14 17.02
N GLN A 243 -3.12 -2.08 17.45
CA GLN A 243 -1.64 -2.00 17.48
C GLN A 243 -0.99 -3.06 18.38
N GLU A 244 -1.69 -3.52 19.41
CA GLU A 244 -1.19 -4.58 20.31
C GLU A 244 -1.34 -5.98 19.73
N HIS A 245 -2.25 -6.15 18.76
CA HIS A 245 -2.68 -7.44 18.24
C HIS A 245 -2.02 -7.79 16.90
N PHE A 246 -1.48 -6.79 16.20
CA PHE A 246 -0.81 -6.98 14.92
C PHE A 246 0.57 -6.33 14.90
N ARG A 247 1.53 -7.02 14.29
CA ARG A 247 2.90 -6.51 14.13
C ARG A 247 3.42 -6.80 12.72
N LEU A 248 4.20 -5.87 12.19
CA LEU A 248 4.97 -6.09 10.96
C LEU A 248 6.23 -6.89 11.32
N VAL A 249 6.33 -8.11 10.81
CA VAL A 249 7.51 -8.96 10.98
C VAL A 249 8.34 -8.90 9.71
N TRP A 250 9.55 -8.36 9.85
CA TRP A 250 10.55 -8.35 8.79
C TRP A 250 11.95 -8.44 9.41
N ASP A 251 12.39 -9.66 9.68
CA ASP A 251 13.66 -9.97 10.35
C ASP A 251 14.87 -9.78 9.42
N LYS A 252 14.71 -10.14 8.15
CA LYS A 252 15.77 -10.10 7.13
C LYS A 252 15.23 -9.56 5.81
N ILE A 253 16.04 -8.79 5.10
CA ILE A 253 15.65 -8.18 3.81
C ILE A 253 15.24 -9.20 2.74
N TYR A 254 15.76 -10.44 2.82
CA TYR A 254 15.44 -11.54 1.90
C TYR A 254 14.27 -12.41 2.37
N HIS A 255 13.76 -12.21 3.58
CA HIS A 255 12.50 -12.79 4.01
C HIS A 255 11.35 -11.89 3.56
N LEU A 256 10.22 -12.52 3.24
CA LEU A 256 9.03 -11.80 2.84
C LEU A 256 8.42 -11.13 4.08
N PRO A 257 8.27 -9.79 4.11
CA PRO A 257 7.61 -9.12 5.22
C PRO A 257 6.15 -9.59 5.34
N GLU A 258 5.65 -9.72 6.56
CA GLU A 258 4.26 -10.13 6.83
C GLU A 258 3.70 -9.34 8.01
N VAL A 259 2.42 -8.95 7.94
CA VAL A 259 1.69 -8.41 9.10
C VAL A 259 1.01 -9.58 9.79
N VAL A 260 1.50 -9.95 10.97
CA VAL A 260 1.03 -11.14 11.68
C VAL A 260 0.18 -10.76 12.89
N ARG A 261 -0.84 -11.57 13.16
CA ARG A 261 -1.63 -11.49 14.38
C ARG A 261 -0.87 -12.14 15.53
N VAL A 262 -0.55 -11.38 16.58
CA VAL A 262 0.18 -11.85 17.76
C VAL A 262 -0.74 -12.25 18.92
N SER A 263 -1.96 -11.72 18.95
CA SER A 263 -2.99 -12.04 19.94
C SER A 263 -4.38 -11.81 19.36
N GLU A 264 -5.43 -12.34 19.99
CA GLU A 264 -6.80 -12.12 19.50
C GLU A 264 -7.27 -10.69 19.82
N PRO A 265 -7.67 -9.90 18.79
CA PRO A 265 -8.26 -8.60 19.03
C PRO A 265 -9.65 -8.75 19.66
N PRO A 266 -10.10 -7.77 20.46
CA PRO A 266 -11.46 -7.77 20.99
C PRO A 266 -12.47 -7.90 19.84
N ALA A 267 -13.55 -8.66 20.05
CA ALA A 267 -14.57 -8.88 19.03
C ALA A 267 -15.06 -7.53 18.49
N LYS A 268 -15.03 -7.34 17.16
CA LYS A 268 -15.57 -6.15 16.48
C LYS A 268 -17.05 -6.03 16.82
N GLY A 269 -17.38 -5.31 17.89
CA GLY A 269 -18.76 -5.03 18.27
C GLY A 269 -19.43 -4.27 17.13
N ASN A 270 -20.64 -4.68 16.75
CA ASN A 270 -21.51 -3.89 15.87
C ASN A 270 -21.88 -2.58 16.60
N GLY A 271 -21.01 -1.59 16.55
CA GLY A 271 -21.18 -0.35 17.28
C GLY A 271 -20.16 0.68 16.83
N LYS A 272 -20.66 1.80 16.33
CA LYS A 272 -19.92 3.05 16.14
C LYS A 272 -18.95 3.24 17.30
N ILE A 273 -17.70 3.60 17.01
CA ILE A 273 -16.75 4.08 18.01
C ILE A 273 -17.42 5.28 18.70
N ALA A 274 -18.01 5.02 19.86
CA ALA A 274 -18.35 6.02 20.84
C ALA A 274 -17.13 6.12 21.73
N ASN A 275 -16.54 7.32 21.80
CA ASN A 275 -15.57 7.65 22.82
C ASN A 275 -16.16 7.29 24.20
N GLY A 276 -15.40 6.53 24.99
CA GLY A 276 -15.69 6.25 26.39
C GLY A 276 -16.32 4.88 26.62
N ASP A 277 -15.49 3.91 27.02
CA ASP A 277 -15.73 3.04 28.17
C ASP A 277 -14.85 1.78 28.07
N MET A 278 -13.58 1.89 28.50
CA MET A 278 -12.88 0.70 28.98
C MET A 278 -13.49 0.31 30.32
N LYS A 279 -14.43 -0.64 30.26
CA LYS A 279 -14.89 -1.37 31.44
C LYS A 279 -13.73 -2.18 32.02
N LYS A 280 -13.43 -1.86 33.27
CA LYS A 280 -12.72 -2.65 34.28
C LYS A 280 -12.84 -4.16 34.05
N LEU A 281 -11.71 -4.85 34.04
CA LEU A 281 -11.62 -6.24 34.47
C LEU A 281 -10.76 -6.27 35.73
N ASN A 282 -11.37 -6.85 36.77
CA ASN A 282 -10.78 -7.15 38.09
C ASN A 282 -9.62 -8.13 37.97
#